data_AF-A0A349SHF2-F1
#
_entry.id   AF-A0A349SHF2-F1
#
_cell.length_a   1.000
_cell.length_b   1.000
_cell.length_c   1.000
_cell.angle_alpha   90.00
_cell.angle_beta   90.00
_cell.angle_gamma   90.00
#
_symmetry.space_group_name_H-M   'P 1'
#
loop_
_entity.id
_entity.type
_entity.pdbx_description
1 polymer ?
#
loop_
_entity_poly.entity_id
_entity_poly.type
_entity_poly.pdbx_seq_one_letter_code
_entity_poly.pdbx_strand_id
1 'polypeptide(L)' 'LIAAKALLDRNPDPTETEVRYWLAGNLCRCTGYDKIVRAVLDTAAEMRN' A
#
# COMPACT_ATOMS: atom_id res chain seq x y z
N LEU A 1 -5.00 -6.20 3.20
CA LEU A 1 -5.29 -5.16 4.24
C LEU A 1 -6.45 -4.31 3.75
N ILE A 2 -7.45 -4.02 4.60
CA ILE A 2 -8.58 -3.14 4.20
C ILE A 2 -8.08 -1.75 3.82
N ALA A 3 -7.12 -1.19 4.58
CA ALA A 3 -6.53 0.11 4.28
C ALA A 3 -5.84 0.16 2.90
N ALA A 4 -5.09 -0.88 2.52
CA ALA A 4 -4.45 -0.95 1.21
C ALA A 4 -5.45 -1.05 0.05
N LYS A 5 -6.52 -1.85 0.22
CA LYS A 5 -7.61 -1.90 -0.76
C LYS A 5 -8.27 -0.53 -0.92
N ALA A 6 -8.61 0.13 0.19
CA ALA A 6 -9.23 1.45 0.17
C ALA A 6 -8.33 2.51 -0.50
N LEU A 7 -7.01 2.40 -0.35
CA LEU A 7 -6.06 3.23 -1.09
C LEU A 7 -6.18 2.98 -2.59
N LEU A 8 -6.07 1.73 -3.04
CA LEU A 8 -6.05 1.37 -4.46
C LEU A 8 -7.39 1.64 -5.16
N ASP A 9 -8.51 1.50 -4.45
CA ASP A 9 -9.84 1.88 -4.96
C ASP A 9 -9.95 3.40 -5.22
N ARG A 10 -9.18 4.23 -4.48
CA ARG A 10 -9.19 5.70 -4.60
C ARG A 10 -8.09 6.23 -5.51
N ASN A 11 -6.90 5.64 -5.43
CA ASN A 11 -5.73 5.97 -6.21
C ASN A 11 -5.09 4.67 -6.72
N PRO A 12 -5.38 4.25 -7.97
CA PRO A 12 -4.83 3.02 -8.56
C PRO A 12 -3.35 3.13 -8.95
N ASP A 13 -2.74 4.32 -8.86
CA ASP A 13 -1.31 4.53 -9.09
C ASP A 13 -0.66 5.36 -7.96
N PRO A 14 -0.62 4.82 -6.72
CA PRO A 14 -0.05 5.53 -5.61
C PRO A 14 1.48 5.45 -5.64
N THR A 15 2.12 6.51 -5.19
CA THR A 15 3.56 6.53 -4.91
C THR A 15 3.88 5.80 -3.60
N GLU A 16 5.14 5.39 -3.42
CA GLU A 16 5.59 4.76 -2.17
C GLU A 16 5.27 5.61 -0.93
N THR A 17 5.50 6.93 -1.03
CA THR A 17 5.23 7.88 0.06
C THR A 17 3.75 7.91 0.42
N GLU A 18 2.85 7.89 -0.57
CA GLU A 18 1.41 7.85 -0.33
C GLU A 18 0.99 6.53 0.31
N VAL A 19 1.55 5.39 -0.12
CA VAL A 19 1.30 4.09 0.51
C VAL A 19 1.73 4.10 1.98
N ARG A 20 2.93 4.61 2.28
CA ARG A 20 3.44 4.70 3.67
C ARG A 20 2.58 5.63 4.52
N TYR A 21 2.21 6.79 4.00
CA TYR A 21 1.37 7.75 4.71
C TYR A 21 0.00 7.14 5.01
N TRP A 22 -0.62 6.49 4.02
CA TRP A 22 -1.92 5.85 4.17
C TRP A 22 -1.91 4.69 5.17
N LEU A 23 -0.79 3.96 5.24
CA LEU A 23 -0.61 2.85 6.17
C LEU A 23 -0.14 3.27 7.56
N ALA A 24 0.18 4.54 7.80
CA ALA A 24 0.72 5.02 9.08
C ALA A 24 -0.21 4.75 10.29
N GLY A 25 -1.52 4.66 10.07
CA GLY A 25 -2.50 4.28 11.09
C GLY A 25 -2.62 2.77 11.37
N ASN A 26 -1.94 1.92 10.60
CA ASN A 26 -2.02 0.46 10.71
C ASN A 26 -0.74 -0.07 11.36
N LEU A 27 -0.75 -0.28 12.68
CA LEU A 27 0.44 -0.72 13.42
C LEU A 27 0.87 -2.14 13.04
N CYS A 28 2.13 -2.30 12.61
CA CYS A 28 2.75 -3.58 12.32
C CYS A 28 4.08 -3.70 13.06
N ARG A 29 4.30 -4.82 13.76
CA ARG A 29 5.53 -5.04 14.57
C ARG A 29 6.48 -6.08 13.98
N CYS A 30 6.05 -6.88 13.01
CA CYS A 30 6.82 -8.03 12.55
C CYS A 30 7.84 -7.69 11.45
N THR A 31 7.44 -6.89 10.45
CA THR A 31 8.17 -6.77 9.17
C THR A 31 8.73 -5.39 8.89
N GLY A 32 8.45 -4.38 9.71
CA GLY A 32 8.94 -3.02 9.50
C GLY A 32 8.32 -2.30 8.28
N TYR A 33 7.12 -2.70 7.85
CA TYR A 33 6.34 -2.09 6.74
C TYR A 33 6.86 -2.27 5.32
N ASP A 34 8.17 -2.40 5.09
CA ASP A 34 8.71 -2.40 3.72
C ASP A 34 8.12 -3.48 2.81
N LYS A 35 7.92 -4.69 3.32
CA LYS A 35 7.28 -5.78 2.55
C LYS A 35 5.81 -5.48 2.22
N ILE A 36 5.10 -4.80 3.11
CA ILE A 36 3.70 -4.42 2.88
C ILE A 36 3.64 -3.35 1.81
N VAL A 37 4.49 -2.33 1.91
CA VAL A 37 4.57 -1.23 0.95
C VAL A 37 4.88 -1.74 -0.46
N ARG A 38 5.87 -2.62 -0.60
CA ARG A 38 6.19 -3.26 -1.89
C ARG A 38 5.02 -4.03 -2.46
N ALA A 39 4.38 -4.89 -1.66
CA ALA A 39 3.24 -5.68 -2.12
C ALA A 39 2.07 -4.81 -2.62
N VAL A 40 1.82 -3.64 -2.00
CA VAL A 40 0.79 -2.71 -2.46
C VAL A 40 1.17 -2.07 -3.79
N LEU A 41 2.42 -1.65 -3.96
CA LEU A 41 2.91 -1.07 -5.22
C LEU A 41 2.90 -2.09 -6.36
N ASP A 42 3.30 -3.33 -6.09
CA ASP A 42 3.26 -4.45 -7.05
C ASP A 42 1.81 -4.71 -7.49
N THR A 43 0.88 -4.76 -6.53
CA THR A 43 -0.56 -4.92 -6.82
C THR A 43 -1.09 -3.75 -7.67
N ALA A 44 -0.69 -2.51 -7.36
CA ALA A 44 -1.07 -1.35 -8.15
C ALA A 44 -0.58 -1.45 -9.60
N ALA A 45 0.64 -1.95 -9.81
CA ALA A 45 1.19 -2.20 -11.13
C ALA A 45 0.44 -3.30 -11.88
N GLU A 46 0.09 -4.40 -11.21
CA GLU A 46 -0.69 -5.50 -11.79
C GLU A 46 -2.11 -5.05 -12.20
N MET A 47 -2.77 -4.21 -11.40
CA MET A 47 -4.13 -3.71 -11.69
C MET A 47 -4.22 -2.79 -12.92
N ARG A 48 -3.08 -2.27 -13.40
CA ARG A 48 -3.02 -1.40 -14.59
C ARG A 48 -2.75 -2.17 -15.89
N ASN A 49 -2.37 -3.43 -15.80
CA ASN A 49 -2.18 -4.33 -16.94
C ASN A 49 -3.49 -5.04 -17.30
#